data_AF-A0A514L980-F1
#
_entry.id   AF-A0A514L980-F1
#
_cell.length_a   1.000
_cell.length_b   1.000
_cell.length_c   1.000
_cell.angle_alpha   90.00
_cell.angle_beta   90.00
_cell.angle_gamma   90.00
#
_symmetry.space_group_name_H-M   'P 1'
#
loop_
_entity.id
_entity.type
_entity.pdbx_description
1 polymer ?
#
loop_
_entity_poly.entity_id
_entity_poly.type
_entity_poly.pdbx_seq_one_letter_code
_entity_poly.pdbx_strand_id
1 'polypeptide(L)' 'MTEIPMIDDSPPEELRCTVCLLPMQYQTKKEGKFLWQCFKCGKQYLVTGNTADSVEESWSPPR' A
#
# COMPACT_ATOMS: atom_id res chain seq x y z
N MET A 1 -13.17 -22.41 -20.49
CA MET A 1 -13.72 -21.13 -20.00
C MET A 1 -12.58 -20.45 -19.28
N THR A 2 -11.88 -19.54 -19.96
CA THR A 2 -10.71 -18.89 -19.36
C THR A 2 -11.23 -17.80 -18.44
N GLU A 3 -11.29 -18.10 -17.14
CA GLU A 3 -11.51 -17.11 -16.10
C GLU A 3 -10.38 -16.08 -16.19
N ILE A 4 -10.70 -14.92 -16.75
CA ILE A 4 -9.82 -13.76 -16.73
C ILE A 4 -9.80 -13.35 -15.25
N PRO A 5 -8.65 -13.42 -14.54
CA PRO A 5 -8.61 -12.96 -13.16
C PRO A 5 -8.98 -11.49 -13.20
N MET A 6 -10.16 -11.19 -12.66
CA MET A 6 -10.63 -9.82 -12.52
C MET A 6 -9.60 -9.14 -11.63
N ILE A 7 -8.74 -8.33 -12.25
CA ILE A 7 -7.71 -7.60 -11.55
C ILE A 7 -8.46 -6.58 -10.71
N ASP A 8 -8.65 -6.92 -9.46
CA ASP A 8 -9.31 -6.05 -8.50
C ASP A 8 -8.31 -4.90 -8.28
N ASP A 9 -8.53 -3.76 -8.96
CA ASP A 9 -7.81 -2.50 -8.71
C ASP A 9 -8.12 -1.97 -7.29
N SER A 10 -8.85 -2.72 -6.46
CA SER A 10 -9.04 -2.38 -5.07
C SER A 10 -7.69 -2.47 -4.36
N PRO A 11 -7.35 -1.46 -3.54
CA PRO A 11 -6.20 -1.58 -2.69
C PRO A 11 -6.38 -2.79 -1.75
N PRO A 12 -5.30 -3.44 -1.28
CA PRO A 12 -5.43 -4.55 -0.34
C PRO A 12 -6.30 -4.09 0.84
N GLU A 13 -7.35 -4.86 1.16
CA GLU A 13 -8.35 -4.47 2.17
C GLU A 13 -7.68 -4.11 3.51
N GLU A 14 -6.52 -4.69 3.81
CA GLU A 14 -5.73 -4.37 4.99
C GLU A 14 -4.21 -4.43 4.69
N LEU A 15 -3.52 -3.30 4.84
CA LEU A 15 -2.05 -3.24 4.81
C LEU A 15 -1.53 -3.03 6.24
N ARG A 16 -0.59 -3.86 6.71
CA ARG A 16 -0.01 -3.74 8.05
C ARG A 16 1.42 -3.21 8.02
N CYS A 17 1.74 -2.35 8.97
CA CYS A 17 3.09 -1.85 9.15
C CYS A 17 4.00 -2.97 9.68
N THR A 18 5.12 -3.26 9.02
CA THR A 18 6.08 -4.28 9.49
C THR A 18 6.80 -3.91 10.79
N VAL A 19 6.76 -2.63 11.18
CA VAL A 19 7.43 -2.14 12.40
C VAL A 19 6.48 -2.10 13.59
N CYS A 20 5.28 -1.54 13.40
CA CYS A 20 4.32 -1.38 14.49
C CYS A 20 3.35 -2.55 14.60
N LEU A 21 3.27 -3.42 13.58
CA LEU A 21 2.25 -4.47 13.43
C LEU A 21 0.81 -3.94 13.49
N LEU A 22 0.64 -2.63 13.24
CA LEU A 22 -0.63 -1.93 13.22
C LEU A 22 -1.14 -1.77 11.79
N PRO A 23 -2.47 -1.72 11.59
CA PRO A 23 -3.05 -1.39 10.30
C PRO A 23 -2.57 0.00 9.85
N MET A 24 -2.20 0.09 8.58
CA MET A 24 -1.86 1.34 7.92
C MET A 24 -3.11 1.94 7.33
N GLN A 25 -3.10 3.26 7.19
CA GLN A 25 -4.21 4.00 6.64
C GLN A 25 -3.89 4.38 5.19
N TYR A 26 -4.83 4.12 4.29
CA TYR A 26 -4.77 4.63 2.93
C TYR A 26 -4.86 6.15 2.96
N GLN A 27 -3.90 6.81 2.30
CA GLN A 27 -3.84 8.27 2.21
C GLN A 27 -4.39 8.76 0.86
N THR A 28 -3.80 8.32 -0.24
CA THR A 28 -4.16 8.79 -1.59
C THR A 28 -3.56 7.88 -2.67
N LYS A 29 -4.00 8.02 -3.92
CA LYS A 29 -3.41 7.34 -5.09
C LYS A 29 -2.49 8.31 -5.80
N LYS A 30 -1.19 7.98 -5.91
CA LYS A 30 -0.18 8.76 -6.65
C LYS A 30 0.36 7.91 -7.79
N GLU A 31 0.29 8.43 -9.02
CA GLU A 31 0.88 7.77 -10.21
C GLU A 31 0.43 6.31 -10.39
N GLY A 32 -0.84 6.01 -10.10
CA GLY A 32 -1.37 4.64 -10.17
C GLY A 32 -1.05 3.75 -8.97
N LYS A 33 -0.28 4.24 -7.99
CA LYS A 33 0.09 3.54 -6.75
C LYS A 33 -0.72 4.05 -5.57
N PHE A 34 -1.16 3.14 -4.71
CA PHE A 34 -1.85 3.45 -3.46
C PHE A 34 -0.82 3.77 -2.39
N LEU A 35 -0.85 5.01 -1.87
CA LEU A 35 -0.03 5.45 -0.76
C LEU A 35 -0.72 5.09 0.56
N TRP A 36 -0.05 4.26 1.36
CA TRP A 36 -0.45 3.89 2.70
C TRP A 36 0.55 4.44 3.70
N GLN A 37 0.08 4.87 4.88
CA GLN A 37 0.94 5.37 5.93
C GLN A 37 0.57 4.80 7.29
N CYS A 38 1.57 4.44 8.09
CA CYS A 38 1.37 4.04 9.47
C CYS A 38 1.20 5.31 10.33
N PHE A 39 0.07 5.43 11.03
CA PHE A 39 -0.19 6.57 11.89
C PHE A 39 0.78 6.68 13.08
N LYS A 40 1.36 5.55 13.51
CA LYS A 40 2.22 5.48 14.69
C LYS A 40 3.67 5.88 14.40
N CYS A 41 4.27 5.30 13.34
CA CYS A 41 5.68 5.52 13.02
C CYS A 41 5.93 6.34 11.75
N GLY A 42 4.88 6.67 10.99
CA GLY A 42 5.01 7.45 9.75
C GLY A 42 5.63 6.70 8.58
N LYS A 43 5.86 5.38 8.68
CA LYS A 43 6.28 4.54 7.54
C LYS A 43 5.24 4.65 6.41
N GLN A 44 5.70 4.72 5.17
CA GLN A 44 4.86 4.81 3.99
C GLN A 44 5.10 3.61 3.06
N TYR A 45 4.03 3.12 2.44
CA TYR A 45 4.07 2.12 1.38
C TYR A 45 3.36 2.65 0.14
N LEU A 46 4.00 2.51 -1.00
CA LEU A 46 3.39 2.72 -2.30
C LEU A 46 3.14 1.35 -2.92
N VAL A 47 1.87 0.97 -3.01
CA VAL A 47 1.44 -0.35 -3.51
C VAL A 47 0.83 -0.15 -4.90
N THR A 48 1.34 -0.84 -5.91
CA THR A 48 0.74 -0.84 -7.26
C THR A 48 -0.31 -1.96 -7.31
N GLY A 49 -1.51 -1.69 -7.85
CA GLY A 49 -2.58 -2.71 -7.96
C GLY A 49 -2.22 -3.91 -8.86
N ASN A 50 -1.17 -3.76 -9.68
CA ASN A 50 -0.65 -4.80 -10.54
C ASN A 50 0.43 -5.59 -9.77
N THR A 51 0.03 -6.73 -9.20
CA THR A 51 0.90 -7.87 -8.83
C THR A 51 2.11 -7.52 -7.96
N ALA A 52 1.97 -7.58 -6.63
CA ALA A 52 2.93 -8.00 -5.57
C ALA A 52 4.45 -7.68 -5.64
N ASP A 53 4.99 -7.05 -6.67
CA ASP A 53 6.41 -7.03 -7.03
C ASP A 53 7.00 -5.61 -6.94
N SER A 54 6.18 -4.61 -6.60
CA SER A 54 6.63 -3.21 -6.50
C SER A 54 5.96 -2.50 -5.34
N VAL A 55 6.14 -3.04 -4.13
CA VAL A 55 5.91 -2.26 -2.90
C VAL A 55 7.13 -1.38 -2.66
N GLU A 56 6.99 -0.08 -2.93
CA GLU A 56 8.06 0.87 -2.61
C GLU A 56 7.88 1.34 -1.16
N GLU A 57 8.88 1.05 -0.33
CA GLU A 57 8.93 1.50 1.05
C GLU A 57 9.61 2.86 1.12
N SER A 58 8.94 3.83 1.72
CA SER A 58 9.48 5.16 1.98
C SER A 58 9.21 5.55 3.43
N TRP A 59 10.06 6.40 3.98
CA TRP A 59 9.84 6.99 5.30
C TRP A 59 9.43 8.45 5.13
N SER A 60 8.42 8.86 5.89
CA SER A 60 8.14 10.30 6.00
C SER A 60 9.40 10.97 6.56
N PRO A 61 9.89 12.06 5.94
CA PRO A 61 11.05 12.76 6.47
C PRO A 61 10.78 13.18 7.93
N PRO A 62 11.78 13.11 8.82
CA PRO A 62 11.63 13.64 10.17
C PRO A 62 11.27 15.12 10.06
N ARG A 63 10.16 15.51 10.69
CA ARG A 63 9.81 16.93 10.85
C ARG A 63 10.66 17.57 11.93
#